data_AF-A0A5K1J5Z8-F1
#
_entry.id   AF-A0A5K1J5Z8-F1
#
_cell.length_a   1.000
_cell.length_b   1.000
_cell.length_c   1.000
_cell.angle_alpha   90.00
_cell.angle_beta   90.00
_cell.angle_gamma   90.00
#
_symmetry.space_group_name_H-M   'P 1'
#
loop_
_entity.id
_entity.type
_entity.pdbx_description
1 polymer ?
#
loop_
_entity_poly.entity_id
_entity_poly.type
_entity_poly.pdbx_seq_one_letter_code
_entity_poly.pdbx_strand_id
1 'polypeptide(L)' 'MRYYRDERIKESLGWMSPMQYRKSLGLAA' A
#
# COMPACT_ATOMS: atom_id res chain seq x y z
N MET A 1 1.33 -14.59 -1.31
CA MET A 1 0.61 -13.62 -0.43
C MET A 1 1.24 -12.23 -0.37
N ARG A 2 2.56 -12.07 -0.50
CA ARG A 2 3.27 -10.77 -0.41
C ARG A 2 2.77 -9.73 -1.41
N TYR A 3 2.55 -10.16 -2.65
CA TYR A 3 1.98 -9.32 -3.71
C TYR A 3 0.71 -8.56 -3.27
N TYR A 4 -0.29 -9.25 -2.71
CA TYR A 4 -1.54 -8.62 -2.28
C TYR A 4 -1.40 -7.66 -1.09
N ARG A 5 -0.38 -7.84 -0.25
CA ARG A 5 -0.16 -7.04 0.97
C ARG A 5 0.73 -5.82 0.73
N ASP A 6 1.66 -5.91 -0.21
CA ASP A 6 2.77 -4.96 -0.30
C ASP A 6 2.96 -4.34 -1.68
N GLU A 7 2.56 -5.02 -2.76
CA GLU A 7 2.93 -4.63 -4.13
C GLU A 7 1.72 -4.32 -5.02
N ARG A 8 0.55 -4.94 -4.75
CA ARG A 8 -0.64 -4.75 -5.58
C ARG A 8 -1.16 -3.32 -5.47
N ILE A 9 -1.08 -2.59 -6.57
CA ILE A 9 -1.62 -1.23 -6.68
C ILE A 9 -3.14 -1.25 -6.61
N LYS A 10 -3.72 -0.31 -5.85
CA LYS A 10 -5.17 -0.13 -5.71
C LYS A 10 -5.56 1.31 -6.02
N GLU A 11 -6.52 1.48 -6.93
CA GLU A 11 -7.09 2.78 -7.25
C GLU A 11 -7.70 3.48 -6.03
N SER A 12 -8.39 2.72 -5.16
CA SER A 12 -8.96 3.26 -3.91
C SER A 12 -7.93 3.76 -2.90
N LEU A 13 -6.64 3.43 -3.07
CA LEU A 13 -5.54 3.94 -2.27
C LEU A 13 -4.79 5.08 -3.00
N GLY A 14 -5.37 5.66 -4.05
CA GLY A 14 -4.72 6.67 -4.88
C GLY A 14 -3.64 6.08 -5.78
N TRP A 15 -3.88 4.90 -6.33
CA TRP A 15 -2.91 4.14 -7.14
C TRP A 15 -1.63 3.78 -6.38
N MET A 16 -1.75 3.58 -5.06
CA MET A 16 -0.67 3.11 -4.20
C MET A 16 -0.80 1.61 -3.91
N SER A 17 0.33 0.97 -3.63
CA SER A 17 0.32 -0.34 -2.98
C SER A 17 -0.13 -0.21 -1.51
N PRO A 18 -0.68 -1.27 -0.89
CA PRO A 18 -1.09 -1.19 0.50
C PRO A 18 0.06 -0.86 1.45
N MET A 19 1.31 -1.20 1.12
CA MET A 19 2.45 -0.78 1.91
C MET A 19 2.79 0.70 1.70
N GLN A 20 2.73 1.21 0.46
CA GLN A 20 2.94 2.64 0.18
C GLN A 20 1.90 3.50 0.88
N TYR A 21 0.64 3.07 0.88
CA TYR A 21 -0.44 3.75 1.59
C TYR A 21 -0.25 3.75 3.12
N ARG A 22 0.21 2.64 3.71
CA ARG A 22 0.55 2.61 5.14
C ARG A 22 1.71 3.55 5.47
N LYS A 23 2.73 3.64 4.60
CA LYS A 23 3.86 4.57 4.76
C LYS A 23 3.44 6.03 4.64
N SER A 24 2.58 6.37 3.68
CA SER A 24 2.06 7.75 3.56
C SER A 24 1.24 8.19 4.78
N LEU A 25 0.61 7.24 5.47
CA LEU A 25 -0.10 7.49 6.73
C LEU A 25 0.80 7.47 7.97
N GLY A 26 2.10 7.17 7.84
CA GLY A 26 3.00 6.98 8.98
C GLY A 26 2.68 5.74 9.83
N LEU A 27 1.82 4.84 9.33
CA LEU A 27 1.43 3.60 10.01
C LEU A 27 2.42 2.46 9.79
N ALA A 28 3.31 2.60 8.81
CA ALA A 28 4.39 1.67 8.56
C ALA A 28 5.70 2.45 8.43
N ALA A 29 6.72 2.02 9.18
CA ALA A 29 8.12 2.40 8.98
C ALA A 29 8.73 1.58 7.83
#